data_AF-A0A3Q9KEZ3-F1
#
_entry.id   AF-A0A3Q9KEZ3-F1
#
_cell.length_a   1.000
_cell.length_b   1.000
_cell.length_c   1.000
_cell.angle_alpha   90.00
_cell.angle_beta   90.00
_cell.angle_gamma   90.00
#
_symmetry.space_group_name_H-M   'P 1'
#
loop_
_entity.id
_entity.type
_entity.pdbx_description
1 polymer ?
#
loop_
_entity_poly.entity_id
_entity_poly.type
_entity_poly.pdbx_seq_one_letter_code
_entity_poly.pdbx_strand_id
1 'polypeptide(L)' 'MACAISATGRRKPSDNFTVVYFRPTVDYPDSWTGHPENAEWFCTEHLPLAEGLTDLSALEAIDQIRAQLTQDKA' A
#
# COMPACT_ATOMS: atom_id res chain seq x y z
N MET A 1 -3.67 -13.22 -9.29
CA MET A 1 -3.70 -12.04 -10.19
C MET A 1 -2.50 -11.17 -9.80
N ALA A 2 -1.55 -10.90 -10.71
CA ALA A 2 -0.40 -10.05 -10.39
C ALA A 2 -0.74 -8.60 -10.78
N CYS A 3 -0.53 -7.64 -9.89
CA CYS A 3 -0.37 -6.26 -10.30
C CYS A 3 0.87 -6.25 -11.20
N ALA A 4 0.66 -6.23 -12.51
CA ALA A 4 1.77 -6.14 -13.44
C ALA A 4 2.55 -4.90 -13.02
N ILE A 5 3.81 -5.10 -12.64
CA ILE A 5 4.83 -4.06 -12.52
C ILE A 5 5.03 -3.53 -13.94
N SER A 6 4.06 -2.78 -14.44
CA SER A 6 4.04 -2.23 -15.79
C SER A 6 4.92 -0.99 -15.77
N ALA A 7 6.23 -1.21 -15.68
CA ALA A 7 7.23 -0.19 -15.97
C ALA A 7 7.19 0.26 -17.45
N THR A 8 6.34 -0.33 -18.30
CA THR A 8 6.23 -0.04 -19.73
C THR A 8 4.80 -0.05 -20.31
N GLY A 9 3.75 -0.15 -19.48
CA GLY A 9 2.37 -0.06 -19.95
C GLY A 9 1.86 1.38 -19.84
N ARG A 10 1.35 1.97 -20.93
CA ARG A 10 0.67 3.28 -20.94
C ARG A 10 -0.25 3.42 -19.72
N ARG A 11 0.17 4.20 -18.71
CA ARG A 11 -0.67 4.54 -17.55
C ARG A 11 -1.97 5.09 -18.10
N LYS A 12 -3.11 4.46 -17.78
CA LYS A 12 -4.38 5.12 -18.02
C LYS A 12 -4.41 6.35 -17.09
N PRO A 13 -4.77 7.54 -17.58
CA PRO A 13 -4.75 8.77 -16.76
C PRO A 13 -5.72 8.77 -15.57
N SER A 14 -6.49 7.69 -15.36
CA SER A 14 -7.66 7.63 -14.48
C SER A 14 -7.54 6.59 -13.36
N ASP A 15 -6.36 6.02 -13.12
CA ASP A 15 -6.19 5.09 -12.00
C ASP A 15 -6.25 5.91 -10.70
N ASN A 16 -7.40 5.89 -10.03
CA ASN A 16 -7.58 6.55 -8.75
C ASN A 16 -6.74 5.80 -7.71
N PHE A 17 -5.76 6.50 -7.15
CA PHE A 17 -4.96 6.01 -6.04
C PHE A 17 -5.49 6.58 -4.73
N THR A 18 -5.55 5.72 -3.72
CA THR A 18 -5.90 6.09 -2.34
C THR A 18 -4.66 5.87 -1.48
N VAL A 19 -4.31 6.88 -0.68
CA VAL A 19 -3.28 6.72 0.35
C VAL A 19 -3.90 6.04 1.57
N VAL A 20 -3.27 4.96 2.02
CA VAL A 20 -3.59 4.26 3.26
C VAL A 20 -2.50 4.56 4.27
N TYR A 21 -2.91 4.93 5.49
CA TYR A 21 -2.01 5.19 6.60
C TYR A 21 -1.98 3.99 7.52
N PHE A 22 -0.86 3.28 7.53
CA PHE A 22 -0.55 2.21 8.47
C PHE A 22 -0.04 2.78 9.79
N ARG A 23 0.07 1.92 10.81
CA ARG A 23 0.50 2.34 12.15
C ARG A 23 1.84 3.06 12.07
N PRO A 24 1.94 4.32 12.52
CA PRO A 24 3.22 5.03 12.56
C PRO A 24 4.18 4.34 13.52
N THR A 25 5.47 4.39 13.19
CA THR A 25 6.58 3.92 14.03
C THR A 25 7.43 5.07 14.54
N VAL A 26 7.19 6.26 14.01
CA VAL A 26 7.84 7.52 14.35
C VAL A 26 6.78 8.55 14.70
N ASP A 27 6.99 9.30 15.78
CA ASP A 27 6.22 10.50 16.08
C ASP A 27 6.78 11.70 15.30
N TYR A 28 5.93 12.36 14.53
CA TYR A 28 6.28 13.57 13.80
C TYR A 28 5.94 14.83 14.61
N PRO A 29 6.80 15.86 14.65
CA PRO A 29 6.42 17.14 15.24
C PRO A 29 5.33 17.82 14.40
N ASP A 30 4.49 18.64 15.04
CA ASP A 30 3.38 19.33 14.37
C ASP A 30 3.78 20.20 13.17
N SER A 31 5.03 20.68 13.15
CA SER A 31 5.59 21.49 12.05
C SER A 31 6.12 20.66 10.87
N TRP A 32 6.10 19.34 10.98
CA TRP A 32 6.64 18.46 9.95
C TRP A 32 5.78 18.48 8.69
N THR A 33 6.44 18.51 7.55
CA THR A 33 5.80 18.50 6.23
C THR A 33 6.48 17.43 5.39
N GLY A 34 5.73 16.41 4.98
CA GLY A 34 6.25 15.29 4.20
C GLY A 34 5.26 14.15 4.07
N HIS A 35 5.72 13.05 3.48
CA HIS A 35 4.95 11.81 3.38
C HIS A 35 5.34 10.86 4.53
N PRO A 36 4.38 10.38 5.35
CA PRO A 36 4.70 9.53 6.49
C PRO A 36 5.38 8.24 6.05
N GLU A 37 6.23 7.68 6.91
CA GLU A 37 6.99 6.47 6.61
C GLU A 37 6.11 5.24 6.38
N ASN A 38 4.95 5.21 7.03
CA ASN A 38 3.96 4.14 6.93
C ASN A 38 2.70 4.57 6.16
N ALA A 39 2.80 5.55 5.27
CA ALA A 39 1.76 5.83 4.29
C ALA A 39 2.08 5.09 2.98
N GLU A 40 1.08 4.49 2.32
CA GLU A 40 1.29 3.75 1.08
C GLU A 40 0.13 3.99 0.10
N TRP A 41 0.44 4.04 -1.20
CA TRP A 41 -0.56 4.30 -2.24
C TRP A 41 -1.06 3.00 -2.86
N PHE A 42 -2.37 2.79 -2.80
CA PHE A 42 -3.04 1.66 -3.45
C PHE A 42 -3.87 2.16 -4.62
N CYS A 43 -3.79 1.48 -5.77
CA CYS A 43 -4.80 1.65 -6.79
C CYS A 43 -6.13 1.02 -6.33
N THR A 44 -7.23 1.42 -6.96
CA THR A 44 -8.59 0.98 -6.59
C THR A 44 -8.72 -0.55 -6.51
N GLU A 45 -8.09 -1.31 -7.42
CA GLU A 45 -8.17 -2.77 -7.44
C GLU A 45 -7.46 -3.45 -6.27
N HIS A 46 -6.43 -2.80 -5.70
CA HIS A 46 -5.62 -3.37 -4.62
C HIS A 46 -5.91 -2.77 -3.25
N LEU A 47 -6.72 -1.72 -3.16
CA LEU A 47 -7.12 -1.12 -1.88
C LEU A 47 -7.70 -2.15 -0.89
N PRO A 48 -8.51 -3.14 -1.30
CA PRO A 48 -9.02 -4.15 -0.37
C PRO A 48 -7.93 -5.01 0.30
N LEU A 49 -6.73 -5.10 -0.28
CA LEU A 49 -5.62 -5.85 0.34
C LEU A 49 -5.10 -5.18 1.62
N ALA A 50 -5.38 -3.90 1.84
CA ALA A 50 -5.00 -3.19 3.05
C ALA A 50 -6.06 -3.30 4.17
N GLU A 51 -7.22 -3.88 3.90
CA GLU A 51 -8.31 -3.99 4.87
C GLU A 51 -7.88 -4.82 6.09
N GLY A 52 -8.06 -4.25 7.29
CA GLY A 52 -7.69 -4.91 8.54
C GLY A 52 -6.18 -4.97 8.83
N LEU A 53 -5.34 -4.38 7.99
CA LEU A 53 -3.88 -4.36 8.17
C LEU A 53 -3.33 -3.03 8.71
N THR A 54 -4.18 -2.00 8.89
CA THR A 54 -3.76 -0.65 9.28
C THR A 54 -3.14 -0.56 10.68
N ASP A 55 -3.36 -1.55 11.53
CA ASP A 55 -2.76 -1.64 12.87
C ASP A 55 -1.29 -2.13 12.85
N LEU A 56 -0.81 -2.59 11.69
CA LEU A 56 0.57 -3.00 11.45
C LEU A 56 1.39 -1.83 10.90
N SER A 57 2.72 -1.94 10.94
CA SER A 57 3.58 -1.07 10.10
C SER A 57 3.38 -1.39 8.62
N ALA A 58 3.73 -0.45 7.72
CA ALA A 58 3.60 -0.69 6.28
C ALA A 58 4.41 -1.91 5.83
N LEU A 59 5.61 -2.11 6.39
CA LEU A 59 6.44 -3.28 6.09
C LEU A 59 5.74 -4.60 6.46
N GLU A 60 5.22 -4.69 7.69
CA GLU A 60 4.49 -5.87 8.17
C GLU A 60 3.22 -6.14 7.33
N ALA A 61 2.46 -5.10 6.98
CA ALA A 61 1.29 -5.22 6.12
C ALA A 61 1.66 -5.72 4.72
N ILE A 62 2.73 -5.17 4.12
CA ILE A 62 3.21 -5.58 2.79
C ILE A 62 3.65 -7.04 2.80
N ASP A 63 4.32 -7.52 3.85
CA ASP A 63 4.70 -8.93 3.95
C ASP A 63 3.47 -9.85 4.05
N GLN A 64 2.42 -9.46 4.78
CA GLN A 64 1.16 -10.22 4.81
C GLN A 64 0.46 -10.24 3.43
N ILE A 65 0.41 -9.09 2.75
CA ILE A 65 -0.17 -9.00 1.39
C ILE A 65 0.60 -9.92 0.43
N ARG A 66 1.94 -9.91 0.47
CA ARG A 66 2.77 -10.79 -0.35
C ARG A 66 2.51 -12.28 -0.06
N ALA A 67 2.37 -12.63 1.22
CA ALA A 67 2.03 -13.99 1.62
C ALA A 67 0.67 -14.42 1.05
N GLN A 68 -0.36 -13.58 1.18
CA GLN A 68 -1.71 -13.85 0.67
C GLN A 68 -1.71 -14.03 -0.86
N LEU A 69 -1.07 -13.13 -1.59
CA LEU A 69 -0.96 -13.21 -3.06
C LEU A 69 -0.19 -14.46 -3.55
N THR A 70 0.71 -14.99 -2.72
CA THR A 70 1.44 -16.22 -3.02
C THR A 70 0.54 -17.45 -2.80
N GLN A 71 -0.33 -17.43 -1.79
CA GLN A 71 -1.31 -18.50 -1.54
C GLN A 71 -2.41 -18.54 -2.62
N ASP A 72 -2.89 -17.39 -3.08
CA ASP A 72 -3.94 -17.31 -4.13
C ASP A 72 -3.48 -17.82 -5.50
N LYS A 73 -2.18 -18.12 -5.66
CA LYS A 73 -1.59 -18.63 -6.91
C LYS A 73 -1.26 -20.13 -6.85
N ALA A 74 -1.42 -20.78 -5.69
CA ALA A 74 -1.19 -22.21 -5.49
C ALA A 74 -2.48 -23.02 -5.71
#